data_AF-A0A7C6WW75-F1
#
_entry.id   AF-A0A7C6WW75-F1
#
_cell.length_a   1.000
_cell.length_b   1.000
_cell.length_c   1.000
_cell.angle_alpha   90.00
_cell.angle_beta   90.00
_cell.angle_gamma   90.00
#
_symmetry.space_group_name_H-M   'P 1'
#
loop_
_entity.id
_entity.type
_entity.pdbx_description
1 polymer ?
#
loop_
_entity_poly.entity_id
_entity_poly.type
_entity_poly.pdbx_seq_one_letter_code
_entity_poly.pdbx_strand_id
1 'polypeptide(L)'
;ANDLHTFYLIAVRLIPPTLAVLTLYYAVGHWNNFFTPMLYFSKEHLMPVQVLLRRVLIQSSGELVDSANTAASDMAAATVQIRYVTIVVATLPILAAYPLVQKYFVKGVMIGAVKG
;
A
#
# COMPACT_ATOMS: atom_id res chain seq x y z
N ALA A 1 -2.59 -32.89 -26.57
CA ALA A 1 -2.05 -31.60 -26.07
C ALA A 1 -2.39 -31.53 -24.60
N ASN A 2 -1.44 -31.19 -23.72
CA ASN A 2 -1.64 -31.17 -22.26
C ASN A 2 -2.52 -29.97 -21.87
N ASP A 3 -3.57 -30.18 -21.08
CA ASP A 3 -4.55 -29.12 -20.74
C ASP A 3 -3.91 -27.95 -19.98
N LEU A 4 -2.92 -28.23 -19.14
CA LEU A 4 -2.12 -27.21 -18.45
C LEU A 4 -1.34 -26.31 -19.43
N HIS A 5 -0.86 -26.88 -20.54
CA HIS A 5 -0.15 -26.13 -21.57
C HIS A 5 -1.11 -25.22 -22.33
N THR A 6 -2.31 -25.70 -22.67
CA THR A 6 -3.36 -24.91 -23.32
C THR A 6 -3.83 -23.75 -22.42
N PHE A 7 -3.98 -23.99 -21.12
CA PHE A 7 -4.35 -22.98 -20.14
C PHE A 7 -3.33 -21.83 -20.07
N TYR A 8 -2.05 -22.13 -19.94
CA TYR A 8 -1.00 -21.11 -19.83
C TYR A 8 -0.76 -20.33 -21.13
N LEU A 9 -0.81 -21.00 -22.29
CA LEU A 9 -0.53 -20.34 -23.57
C LEU A 9 -1.71 -19.55 -24.12
N ILE A 10 -2.93 -20.03 -23.92
CA ILE A 10 -4.12 -19.42 -24.55
C ILE A 10 -4.91 -18.61 -23.52
N ALA A 11 -5.34 -19.23 -22.42
CA ALA A 11 -6.25 -18.58 -21.48
C ALA A 11 -5.58 -17.42 -20.73
N VAL A 12 -4.37 -17.63 -20.18
CA VAL A 12 -3.64 -16.58 -19.45
C VAL A 12 -3.22 -15.41 -20.35
N ARG A 13 -2.84 -15.71 -21.60
CA ARG A 13 -2.42 -14.70 -22.59
C ARG A 13 -3.60 -13.86 -23.12
N LEU A 14 -4.84 -14.33 -22.98
CA LEU A 14 -6.04 -13.65 -23.44
C LEU A 14 -6.58 -12.62 -22.43
N ILE A 15 -6.29 -12.79 -21.14
CA ILE A 15 -6.76 -11.89 -20.06
C ILE A 15 -5.67 -11.03 -19.37
N PRO A 16 -4.60 -10.56 -20.05
CA PRO A 16 -3.56 -9.77 -19.40
C PRO A 16 -4.07 -8.47 -18.75
N PRO A 17 -5.05 -7.71 -19.29
CA PRO A 17 -5.55 -6.53 -18.59
C PRO A 17 -6.29 -6.89 -17.31
N THR A 18 -7.17 -7.89 -17.32
CA THR A 18 -7.93 -8.31 -16.13
C THR A 18 -7.00 -8.83 -15.03
N LEU A 19 -5.99 -9.61 -15.40
CA LEU A 19 -5.01 -10.12 -14.43
C LEU A 19 -4.17 -8.99 -13.83
N ALA A 20 -3.79 -7.98 -14.63
CA ALA A 20 -3.10 -6.80 -14.12
C ALA A 20 -3.94 -5.98 -13.13
N VAL A 21 -5.24 -5.79 -13.40
CA VAL A 21 -6.17 -5.11 -12.48
C VAL A 21 -6.32 -5.90 -11.17
N LEU A 22 -6.52 -7.21 -11.27
CA LEU A 22 -6.67 -8.09 -10.10
C LEU A 22 -5.41 -8.08 -9.23
N THR A 23 -4.23 -8.31 -9.82
CA THR A 23 -2.95 -8.29 -9.11
C THR A 23 -2.72 -6.95 -8.42
N LEU A 24 -3.03 -5.84 -9.09
CA LEU A 24 -2.95 -4.53 -8.46
C LEU A 24 -3.88 -4.41 -7.25
N TYR A 25 -5.15 -4.79 -7.41
CA TYR A 25 -6.13 -4.67 -6.34
C TYR A 25 -5.69 -5.45 -5.09
N TYR A 26 -5.21 -6.67 -5.29
CA TYR A 26 -4.61 -7.46 -4.21
C TYR A 26 -3.33 -6.82 -3.66
N ALA A 27 -2.42 -6.34 -4.50
CA ALA A 27 -1.17 -5.72 -4.06
C ALA A 27 -1.42 -4.48 -3.19
N VAL A 28 -2.33 -3.59 -3.63
CA VAL A 28 -2.74 -2.41 -2.87
C VAL A 28 -3.46 -2.81 -1.59
N GLY A 29 -4.34 -3.82 -1.65
CA GLY A 29 -5.03 -4.35 -0.47
C GLY A 29 -4.07 -4.90 0.58
N HIS A 30 -3.09 -5.72 0.17
CA HIS A 30 -2.04 -6.23 1.04
C HIS A 30 -1.14 -5.12 1.57
N TRP A 31 -0.78 -4.14 0.73
CA TRP A 31 0.03 -3.00 1.13
C TRP A 31 -0.65 -2.12 2.19
N ASN A 32 -1.98 -2.00 2.15
CA ASN A 32 -2.77 -1.22 3.11
C ASN A 32 -3.26 -2.04 4.32
N ASN A 33 -2.96 -3.34 4.36
CA ASN A 33 -3.43 -4.21 5.43
C ASN A 33 -2.67 -3.96 6.73
N PHE A 34 -3.26 -3.18 7.63
CA PHE A 34 -2.72 -2.96 8.97
C PHE A 34 -3.39 -3.86 10.03
N PHE A 35 -4.65 -4.27 9.81
CA PHE A 35 -5.45 -4.93 10.85
C PHE A 35 -5.10 -6.41 11.00
N THR A 36 -4.99 -7.14 9.88
CA THR A 36 -4.66 -8.58 9.90
C THR A 36 -3.30 -8.82 10.57
N PRO A 37 -2.22 -8.11 10.20
CA PRO A 37 -0.91 -8.29 10.81
C PRO A 37 -0.91 -7.95 12.31
N MET A 38 -1.67 -6.93 12.72
CA MET A 38 -1.81 -6.55 14.13
C MET A 38 -2.51 -7.64 14.96
N LEU A 39 -3.44 -8.39 14.36
CA LEU A 39 -4.18 -9.44 15.06
C LEU A 39 -3.38 -10.75 15.18
N TYR A 40 -2.56 -11.08 14.17
CA TYR A 40 -1.88 -12.37 14.07
C TYR A 40 -0.38 -12.34 14.40
N PHE A 41 0.31 -11.20 14.27
CA PHE A 41 1.74 -11.12 14.58
C PHE A 41 1.99 -10.57 15.98
N SER A 42 2.60 -11.40 16.83
CA SER A 42 3.10 -10.99 18.15
C SER A 42 4.54 -10.47 18.12
N LYS A 43 5.32 -10.75 17.06
CA LYS A 43 6.74 -10.37 16.96
C LYS A 43 6.90 -9.08 16.16
N GLU A 44 7.62 -8.11 16.71
CA GLU A 44 7.77 -6.77 16.10
C GLU A 44 8.49 -6.78 14.75
N HIS A 45 9.42 -7.70 14.51
CA HIS A 45 10.15 -7.78 13.24
C HIS A 45 9.29 -8.24 12.05
N LEU A 46 8.09 -8.79 12.29
CA LEU A 46 7.14 -9.18 11.24
C LEU A 46 6.09 -8.10 10.98
N MET A 47 6.14 -6.98 11.70
CA MET A 47 5.13 -5.95 11.60
C MET A 47 5.33 -5.14 10.32
N PRO A 48 4.30 -5.04 9.45
CA PRO A 48 4.41 -4.26 8.24
C PRO A 48 4.38 -2.76 8.56
N VAL A 49 4.90 -1.98 7.62
CA VAL A 49 5.03 -0.52 7.72
C VAL A 49 3.70 0.16 8.08
N GLN A 50 2.55 -0.36 7.62
CA GLN A 50 1.24 0.21 7.97
C GLN A 50 0.87 0.11 9.45
N VAL A 51 1.31 -0.94 10.13
CA VAL A 51 1.10 -1.08 11.58
C VAL A 51 1.97 -0.08 12.33
N LEU A 52 3.23 0.07 11.91
CA LEU A 52 4.15 1.07 12.48
C LEU A 52 3.62 2.49 12.28
N LEU A 53 3.15 2.81 11.06
CA LEU A 53 2.52 4.09 10.75
C LEU A 53 1.36 4.39 11.70
N ARG A 54 0.46 3.41 11.90
CA ARG A 54 -0.66 3.55 12.84
C ARG A 54 -0.20 3.75 14.28
N ARG A 55 0.81 3.02 14.74
CA ARG A 55 1.40 3.18 16.09
C ARG A 55 1.95 4.59 16.29
N VAL A 56 2.75 5.09 15.35
CA VAL A 56 3.31 6.45 15.37
C VAL A 56 2.20 7.51 15.37
N LEU A 57 1.17 7.33 14.54
CA LEU A 57 0.02 8.25 14.50
C LEU A 57 -0.72 8.32 15.85
N ILE A 58 -0.94 7.18 16.51
CA ILE A 58 -1.65 7.10 17.79
C ILE A 58 -0.77 7.63 18.94
N GLN A 59 0.51 7.25 19.02
CA GLN A 59 1.43 7.72 20.07
C GLN A 59 1.62 9.24 20.04
N SER A 60 1.72 9.82 18.83
CA SER A 60 1.89 11.27 18.67
C SER A 60 0.71 12.11 19.19
N SER A 61 -0.48 11.51 19.36
CA SER A 61 -1.64 12.21 19.92
C SER A 61 -1.62 12.31 21.44
N GLY A 62 -0.85 11.44 22.14
CA GLY A 62 -0.72 11.47 23.59
C GLY A 62 0.39 12.39 24.11
N GLU A 63 1.51 12.49 23.38
CA GLU A 63 2.68 13.30 23.79
C GLU A 63 2.44 14.82 23.68
N LEU A 64 1.51 15.25 22.82
CA LEU A 64 1.14 16.67 22.67
C LEU A 64 0.40 17.24 23.89
N VAL A 65 -0.10 16.40 24.81
CA VAL A 65 -0.83 16.84 26.01
C VAL A 65 0.11 17.19 27.16
N ASP A 66 1.36 16.72 27.16
CA ASP A 66 2.31 16.88 28.29
C ASP A 66 3.38 17.98 28.05
N SER A 67 3.17 18.84 27.06
CA SER A 67 4.15 19.84 26.57
C SER A 67 4.36 21.07 27.48
N ALA A 68 4.28 20.91 28.81
CA ALA A 68 4.56 21.98 29.77
C ALA A 68 6.06 22.19 30.06
N ASN A 69 6.96 21.36 29.52
CA ASN A 69 8.42 21.49 29.68
C ASN A 69 9.11 21.82 28.36
N THR A 70 10.03 22.79 28.37
CA THR A 70 10.82 23.25 27.21
C THR A 70 11.74 22.19 26.60
N ALA A 71 12.02 21.07 27.28
CA ALA A 71 12.69 19.90 26.68
C ALA A 71 11.73 19.01 25.88
N ALA A 72 10.42 19.12 26.10
CA ALA A 72 9.39 18.38 25.38
C ALA A 72 9.09 18.99 23.99
N SER A 73 9.46 20.25 23.73
CA SER A 73 9.19 20.90 22.44
C SER A 73 10.02 20.31 21.30
N ASP A 74 11.30 20.01 21.52
CA ASP A 74 12.17 19.42 20.51
C ASP A 74 11.79 17.95 20.23
N MET A 75 11.38 17.22 21.27
CA MET A 75 10.87 15.85 21.14
C MET A 75 9.52 15.84 20.41
N ALA A 76 8.60 16.75 20.72
CA ALA A 76 7.33 16.88 20.00
C ALA A 76 7.55 17.24 18.52
N ALA A 77 8.50 18.12 18.22
CA ALA A 77 8.87 18.45 16.84
C ALA A 77 9.45 17.23 16.09
N ALA A 78 10.29 16.43 16.76
CA ALA A 78 10.82 15.19 16.20
C ALA A 78 9.72 14.13 15.94
N THR A 79 8.78 13.95 16.86
CA THR A 79 7.63 13.03 16.71
C THR A 79 6.77 13.42 15.50
N VAL A 80 6.54 14.72 15.29
CA VAL A 80 5.81 15.25 14.13
C VAL A 80 6.58 15.01 12.82
N GLN A 81 7.90 15.23 12.80
CA GLN A 81 8.73 14.94 11.63
C GLN A 81 8.70 13.46 11.25
N ILE A 82 8.86 12.56 12.23
CA ILE A 82 8.81 11.11 12.01
C ILE A 82 7.45 10.70 11.43
N ARG A 83 6.34 11.28 11.92
CA ARG A 83 5.01 11.05 11.37
C ARG A 83 4.93 11.43 9.89
N TYR A 84 5.35 12.65 9.52
CA TYR A 84 5.28 13.09 8.12
C TYR A 84 6.17 12.25 7.20
N VAL A 85 7.39 11.92 7.63
CA VAL A 85 8.31 11.05 6.89
C VAL A 85 7.69 9.67 6.67
N THR A 86 7.08 9.09 7.70
CA THR A 86 6.47 7.75 7.60
C THR A 86 5.26 7.74 6.65
N ILE A 87 4.45 8.80 6.63
CA ILE A 87 3.34 8.94 5.68
C ILE A 87 3.87 9.00 4.24
N VAL A 88 4.90 9.81 3.98
CA VAL A 88 5.51 9.95 2.66
C VAL A 88 6.10 8.62 2.20
N VAL A 89 6.86 7.93 3.07
CA VAL A 89 7.44 6.62 2.76
C VAL A 89 6.36 5.55 2.52
N ALA A 90 5.26 5.57 3.27
CA ALA A 90 4.17 4.60 3.09
C ALA A 90 3.35 4.83 1.81
N THR A 91 3.26 6.07 1.33
CA THR A 91 2.49 6.46 0.13
C THR A 91 3.29 6.37 -1.17
N LEU A 92 4.62 6.50 -1.10
CA LEU A 92 5.52 6.47 -2.25
C LEU A 92 5.40 5.18 -3.11
N PRO A 93 5.28 3.97 -2.54
CA PRO A 93 5.14 2.74 -3.33
C PRO A 93 3.80 2.65 -4.07
N ILE A 94 2.73 3.21 -3.49
CA ILE A 94 1.41 3.28 -4.16
C ILE A 94 1.49 4.22 -5.37
N LEU A 95 2.17 5.37 -5.20
CA LEU A 95 2.42 6.31 -6.30
C LEU A 95 3.30 5.71 -7.39
N ALA A 96 4.32 4.92 -7.02
CA ALA A 96 5.17 4.21 -7.98
C ALA A 96 4.42 3.11 -8.74
N ALA A 97 3.42 2.47 -8.12
CA ALA A 97 2.55 1.51 -8.79
C ALA A 97 1.59 2.18 -9.78
N TYR A 98 1.18 3.42 -9.54
CA TYR A 98 0.24 4.17 -10.38
C TYR A 98 0.56 4.18 -11.90
N PRO A 99 1.80 4.49 -12.37
CA PRO A 99 2.13 4.47 -13.79
C PRO A 99 2.05 3.06 -14.42
N LEU A 100 2.38 2.00 -13.67
CA LEU A 100 2.19 0.62 -14.14
C LEU A 100 0.71 0.37 -14.44
N VAL A 101 -0.15 0.79 -13.52
CA VAL A 101 -1.60 0.61 -13.62
C VAL A 101 -2.19 1.40 -14.76
N GLN A 102 -1.80 2.67 -14.87
CA GLN A 102 -2.27 3.58 -15.92
C GLN A 102 -2.02 2.99 -17.31
N LYS A 103 -0.87 2.34 -17.55
CA LYS A 103 -0.57 1.70 -18.84
C LYS A 103 -1.55 0.58 -19.24
N TYR A 104 -2.02 -0.23 -18.29
CA TYR A 104 -2.96 -1.32 -18.56
C TYR A 104 -4.41 -0.85 -18.58
N PHE A 105 -4.78 0.11 -17.74
CA PHE A 105 -6.11 0.71 -17.73
C PHE A 105 -6.38 1.53 -19.00
N VAL A 106 -5.42 2.34 -19.45
CA VAL A 106 -5.59 3.12 -20.68
C VAL A 106 -5.76 2.19 -21.89
N LYS A 107 -5.06 1.06 -21.94
CA LYS A 107 -5.25 0.08 -23.04
C LYS A 107 -6.55 -0.71 -22.92
N GLY A 108 -6.98 -1.11 -21.73
CA GLY A 108 -8.20 -1.88 -21.51
C GLY A 108 -9.48 -1.06 -21.69
N VAL A 109 -9.52 0.15 -21.16
CA VAL A 109 -10.70 1.05 -21.23
C VAL A 109 -10.82 1.71 -22.60
N MET A 110 -9.72 2.12 -23.24
CA MET A 110 -9.78 2.74 -24.59
C MET A 110 -10.23 1.74 -25.66
N ILE A 111 -9.94 0.44 -25.52
CA ILE A 111 -10.43 -0.58 -26.47
C ILE A 111 -11.95 -0.79 -26.31
N GLY A 112 -12.50 -0.65 -25.09
CA GLY A 112 -13.95 -0.72 -24.83
C GLY A 112 -14.70 0.55 -25.23
N ALA A 113 -14.08 1.72 -25.11
CA ALA A 113 -14.70 3.01 -25.41
C ALA A 113 -14.76 3.36 -26.91
N VAL A 114 -13.88 2.80 -27.74
CA VAL A 114 -13.83 3.06 -29.20
C VAL A 114 -14.73 2.09 -30.00
N LYS A 115 -15.36 1.12 -29.33
CA LYS A 115 -16.35 0.22 -29.93
C LYS A 115 -17.80 0.67 -29.68
N GLY A 116 -18.01 1.82 -29.04
CA GLY A 116 -19.28 2.53 -28.95
C GLY A 116 -19.44 3.53 -30.08
#